data_AF-A0AAU1TWE5-F1
#
_entry.id   AF-A0AAU1TWE5-F1
#
_cell.length_a   1.000
_cell.length_b   1.000
_cell.length_c   1.000
_cell.angle_alpha   90.00
_cell.angle_beta   90.00
_cell.angle_gamma   90.00
#
_symmetry.space_group_name_H-M   'P 1'
#
loop_
_entity.id
_entity.type
_entity.pdbx_description
1 polymer ?
#
loop_
_entity_poly.entity_id
_entity_poly.type
_entity_poly.pdbx_seq_one_letter_code
_entity_poly.pdbx_strand_id
1 'polypeptide(L)'
;MAKGFRRIDRDQQFLLPVDMREWLPQDHVVWTLLEVVDHLDLSTIESRYALGGTGRRAYDPRMMLALLIYAYADGVRSSRQIERLCRTDVAMRVISGLQVPDHTAIARFRQLHQDSVKDLFTQVLLVCAKAGLGRLGTIAIDGTKIAANASRFASCRREWLQE
;
A
#
# COMPACT_ATOMS: atom_id res chain seq x y z
N MET A 1 44.38 -6.20 -8.97
CA MET A 1 43.92 -7.39 -9.70
C MET A 1 43.11 -8.26 -8.75
N ALA A 2 41.90 -8.67 -9.11
CA ALA A 2 41.10 -9.58 -8.28
C ALA A 2 41.62 -11.03 -8.42
N LYS A 3 41.65 -11.80 -7.31
CA LYS A 3 42.16 -13.19 -7.30
C LYS A 3 41.18 -14.23 -7.87
N GLY A 4 39.91 -13.85 -8.12
CA GLY A 4 38.87 -14.76 -8.62
C GLY A 4 37.46 -14.26 -8.30
N PHE A 5 36.45 -15.07 -8.61
CA PHE A 5 35.04 -14.78 -8.34
C PHE A 5 34.58 -15.40 -7.01
N ARG A 6 33.60 -14.77 -6.35
CA ARG A 6 32.90 -15.38 -5.20
C ARG A 6 31.88 -16.41 -5.73
N ARG A 7 31.98 -17.66 -5.28
CA ARG A 7 31.01 -18.72 -5.63
C ARG A 7 29.65 -18.40 -5.01
N ILE A 8 28.58 -18.62 -5.77
CA ILE A 8 27.20 -18.46 -5.29
C ILE A 8 26.68 -19.84 -4.88
N ASP A 9 26.15 -19.94 -3.67
CA ASP A 9 25.46 -21.12 -3.16
C ASP A 9 24.02 -20.72 -2.81
N ARG A 10 23.04 -21.32 -3.51
CA ARG A 10 21.60 -21.07 -3.29
C ARG A 10 20.96 -22.15 -2.41
N ASP A 11 21.67 -23.25 -2.18
CA ASP A 11 21.20 -24.38 -1.37
C ASP A 11 21.64 -24.24 0.09
N GLN A 12 22.45 -23.21 0.41
CA GLN A 12 22.85 -22.85 1.76
C GLN A 12 21.61 -22.62 2.65
N GLN A 13 21.46 -23.48 3.66
CA GLN A 13 20.40 -23.39 4.66
C GLN A 13 20.82 -22.46 5.81
N PHE A 14 19.83 -21.83 6.44
CA PHE A 14 20.03 -21.11 7.70
C PHE A 14 19.91 -22.08 8.88
N LEU A 15 20.84 -21.98 9.85
CA LEU A 15 20.81 -22.81 11.06
C LEU A 15 19.70 -22.38 12.03
N LEU A 16 19.41 -21.08 12.08
CA LEU A 16 18.36 -20.47 12.90
C LEU A 16 17.44 -19.62 12.01
N PRO A 17 16.17 -19.41 12.40
CA PRO A 17 15.31 -18.46 11.71
C PRO A 17 15.95 -17.08 11.63
N VAL A 18 15.97 -16.50 10.44
CA VAL A 18 16.45 -15.13 10.22
C VAL A 18 15.45 -14.11 10.77
N ASP A 19 15.96 -13.01 11.31
CA ASP A 19 15.13 -11.88 11.73
C ASP A 19 14.73 -11.07 10.49
N MET A 20 13.43 -10.90 10.27
CA MET A 20 12.91 -10.09 9.16
C MET A 20 13.33 -8.62 9.26
N ARG A 21 13.63 -8.12 10.46
CA ARG A 21 14.13 -6.76 10.69
C ARG A 21 15.50 -6.54 10.08
N GLU A 22 16.27 -7.61 9.85
CA GLU A 22 17.58 -7.55 9.21
C GLU A 22 17.51 -7.64 7.68
N TRP A 23 16.31 -7.86 7.10
CA TRP A 23 16.17 -8.01 5.65
C TRP A 23 16.24 -6.68 4.89
N LEU A 24 16.00 -5.57 5.59
CA LEU A 24 16.09 -4.22 5.05
C LEU A 24 17.10 -3.41 5.86
N PRO A 25 17.78 -2.43 5.23
CA PRO A 25 18.56 -1.43 5.95
C PRO A 25 17.75 -0.74 7.05
N GLN A 26 18.40 -0.28 8.12
CA GLN A 26 17.73 0.39 9.24
C GLN A 26 17.10 1.73 8.84
N ASP A 27 17.62 2.38 7.81
CA ASP A 27 17.14 3.65 7.24
C ASP A 27 16.12 3.45 6.10
N HIS A 28 15.66 2.20 5.89
CA HIS A 28 14.65 1.92 4.87
C HIS A 28 13.30 2.55 5.22
N VAL A 29 12.65 3.21 4.25
CA VAL A 29 11.40 3.98 4.43
C VAL A 29 10.24 3.18 5.02
N VAL A 30 10.25 1.85 4.86
CA VAL A 30 9.25 0.93 5.44
C VAL A 30 9.18 1.07 6.95
N TRP A 31 10.31 1.23 7.64
CA TRP A 31 10.32 1.35 9.10
C TRP A 31 9.61 2.61 9.56
N THR A 32 9.89 3.74 8.90
CA THR A 32 9.17 4.99 9.16
C THR A 32 7.69 4.86 8.81
N LEU A 33 7.35 4.21 7.70
CA LEU A 33 5.94 4.00 7.35
C LEU A 33 5.19 3.19 8.42
N LEU A 34 5.78 2.09 8.89
CA LEU A 34 5.18 1.24 9.93
C LEU A 34 5.00 2.02 11.22
N GLU A 35 6.02 2.77 11.64
CA GLU A 35 5.94 3.64 12.82
C GLU A 35 4.82 4.68 12.67
N VAL A 36 4.73 5.37 11.53
CA VAL A 36 3.67 6.35 11.30
C VAL A 36 2.29 5.70 11.34
N VAL A 37 2.12 4.54 10.70
CA VAL A 37 0.84 3.82 10.67
C VAL A 37 0.44 3.32 12.07
N ASP A 38 1.39 2.94 12.92
CA ASP A 38 1.12 2.54 14.31
C ASP A 38 0.56 3.68 15.17
N HIS A 39 0.88 4.93 14.83
CA HIS A 39 0.36 6.11 15.52
C HIS A 39 -0.98 6.62 14.97
N LEU A 40 -1.50 6.04 13.88
CA LEU A 40 -2.80 6.42 13.33
C LEU A 40 -3.96 5.84 14.14
N ASP A 41 -5.03 6.62 14.26
CA ASP A 41 -6.32 6.15 14.76
C ASP A 41 -7.07 5.40 13.66
N LEU A 42 -7.24 4.09 13.85
CA LEU A 42 -7.97 3.21 12.93
C LEU A 42 -9.33 2.77 13.48
N SER A 43 -9.82 3.37 14.55
CA SER A 43 -11.10 3.02 15.21
C SER A 43 -12.28 2.97 14.23
N THR A 44 -12.31 3.88 13.26
CA THR A 44 -13.35 3.91 12.21
C THR A 44 -13.29 2.69 11.29
N ILE A 45 -12.08 2.20 10.98
CA ILE A 45 -11.90 0.99 10.17
C ILE A 45 -12.20 -0.25 11.02
N GLU A 46 -11.68 -0.30 12.24
CA GLU A 46 -11.82 -1.43 13.17
C GLU A 46 -13.28 -1.67 13.58
N SER A 47 -14.05 -0.61 13.82
CA SER A 47 -15.48 -0.69 14.19
C SER A 47 -16.37 -1.36 13.12
N ARG A 48 -15.91 -1.44 11.87
CA ARG A 48 -16.61 -2.16 10.79
C ARG A 48 -16.41 -3.68 10.85
N TYR A 49 -15.52 -4.18 11.70
CA TYR A 49 -15.27 -5.61 11.87
C TYR A 49 -16.01 -6.13 13.10
N ALA A 50 -16.90 -7.10 12.87
CA ALA A 50 -17.48 -7.90 13.94
C ALA A 50 -16.49 -9.00 14.35
N LEU A 51 -15.74 -8.77 15.42
CA LEU A 51 -14.82 -9.76 15.99
C LEU A 51 -15.59 -10.83 16.78
N GLY A 52 -15.07 -12.06 16.81
CA GLY A 52 -15.65 -13.17 17.58
C GLY A 52 -16.68 -14.04 16.84
N GLY A 53 -16.94 -13.78 15.56
CA GLY A 53 -17.77 -14.63 14.70
C GLY A 53 -17.06 -15.86 14.14
N THR A 54 -17.78 -16.64 13.34
CA THR A 54 -17.24 -17.80 12.60
C THR A 54 -16.61 -17.37 11.28
N GLY A 55 -15.40 -17.86 10.98
CA GLY A 55 -14.74 -17.61 9.69
C GLY A 55 -13.24 -17.40 9.83
N ARG A 56 -12.59 -17.02 8.72
CA ARG A 56 -11.17 -16.65 8.73
C ARG A 56 -10.98 -15.33 9.48
N ARG A 57 -9.92 -15.24 10.28
CA ARG A 57 -9.50 -13.98 10.91
C ARG A 57 -9.25 -12.92 9.84
N ALA A 58 -9.70 -11.71 10.09
CA ALA A 58 -9.39 -10.56 9.25
C ALA A 58 -7.89 -10.26 9.32
N TYR A 59 -7.37 -9.68 8.23
CA TYR A 59 -6.05 -9.07 8.23
C TYR A 59 -6.05 -7.83 9.12
N ASP A 60 -4.90 -7.54 9.74
CA ASP A 60 -4.72 -6.35 10.54
C ASP A 60 -4.91 -5.08 9.67
N PRO A 61 -5.80 -4.15 10.05
CA PRO A 61 -6.00 -2.90 9.32
C PRO A 61 -4.74 -2.05 9.14
N ARG A 62 -3.83 -2.02 10.12
CA ARG A 62 -2.54 -1.32 10.03
C ARG A 62 -1.69 -1.92 8.92
N MET A 63 -1.57 -3.24 8.90
CA MET A 63 -0.84 -3.95 7.85
C MET A 63 -1.44 -3.70 6.46
N MET A 64 -2.76 -3.80 6.33
CA MET A 64 -3.44 -3.56 5.05
C MET A 64 -3.28 -2.11 4.56
N LEU A 65 -3.33 -1.14 5.48
CA LEU A 65 -3.10 0.27 5.17
C LEU A 65 -1.65 0.53 4.75
N ALA A 66 -0.68 0.00 5.51
CA ALA A 66 0.75 0.13 5.20
C ALA A 66 1.08 -0.49 3.83
N LEU A 67 0.52 -1.66 3.50
CA LEU A 67 0.68 -2.27 2.18
C LEU A 67 0.18 -1.36 1.06
N LEU A 68 -1.02 -0.77 1.22
CA LEU A 68 -1.58 0.12 0.21
C LEU A 68 -0.74 1.39 0.06
N ILE A 69 -0.31 2.00 1.16
CA ILE A 69 0.50 3.22 1.12
C ILE A 69 1.84 2.95 0.43
N TYR A 70 2.55 1.90 0.86
CA TYR A 70 3.86 1.54 0.31
C TYR A 70 3.75 1.19 -1.18
N ALA A 71 2.76 0.36 -1.56
CA ALA A 71 2.51 0.03 -2.95
C ALA A 71 2.24 1.28 -3.80
N TYR A 72 1.47 2.23 -3.28
CA TYR A 72 1.10 3.42 -4.03
C TYR A 72 2.25 4.41 -4.18
N ALA A 73 3.13 4.48 -3.19
CA ALA A 73 4.37 5.23 -3.24
C ALA A 73 5.32 4.65 -4.31
N ASP A 74 5.34 3.33 -4.49
CA ASP A 74 6.10 2.63 -5.53
C ASP A 74 5.37 2.57 -6.90
N GLY A 75 4.24 3.27 -7.04
CA GLY A 75 3.46 3.30 -8.29
C GLY A 75 2.63 2.03 -8.57
N VAL A 76 2.56 1.09 -7.63
CA VAL A 76 1.83 -0.18 -7.75
C VAL A 76 0.37 -0.02 -7.29
N ARG A 77 -0.56 0.00 -8.24
CA ARG A 77 -2.01 0.16 -7.96
C ARG A 77 -2.83 -1.14 -8.10
N SER A 78 -2.33 -2.10 -8.88
CA SER A 78 -3.05 -3.36 -9.12
C SER A 78 -3.04 -4.25 -7.89
N SER A 79 -4.22 -4.66 -7.41
CA SER A 79 -4.33 -5.54 -6.24
C SER A 79 -3.69 -6.91 -6.47
N ARG A 80 -3.70 -7.40 -7.73
CA ARG A 80 -2.99 -8.63 -8.12
C ARG A 80 -1.47 -8.45 -8.09
N GLN A 81 -0.99 -7.26 -8.45
CA GLN A 81 0.43 -6.96 -8.38
C GLN A 81 0.89 -6.84 -6.92
N ILE A 82 0.11 -6.21 -6.05
CA ILE A 82 0.39 -6.15 -4.60
C ILE A 82 0.44 -7.56 -4.01
N GLU A 83 -0.54 -8.42 -4.31
CA GLU A 83 -0.52 -9.85 -3.90
C GLU A 83 0.77 -10.54 -4.34
N ARG A 84 1.19 -10.36 -5.59
CA ARG A 84 2.43 -10.96 -6.12
C ARG A 84 3.65 -10.43 -5.37
N LEU A 85 3.73 -9.12 -5.11
CA LEU A 85 4.86 -8.52 -4.42
C LEU A 85 4.92 -8.95 -2.95
N CYS A 86 3.80 -9.22 -2.29
CA CYS A 86 3.78 -9.83 -0.94
C CYS A 86 4.48 -11.22 -0.90
N ARG A 87 4.72 -11.86 -2.06
CA ARG A 87 5.48 -13.12 -2.15
C ARG A 87 6.95 -12.91 -2.47
N THR A 88 7.29 -11.89 -3.25
CA THR A 88 8.62 -11.76 -3.88
C THR A 88 9.42 -10.57 -3.39
N ASP A 89 8.76 -9.48 -3.04
CA ASP A 89 9.40 -8.24 -2.61
C ASP A 89 9.67 -8.26 -1.11
N VAL A 90 10.90 -7.91 -0.73
CA VAL A 90 11.36 -7.99 0.67
C VAL A 90 10.60 -6.99 1.54
N ALA A 91 10.39 -5.76 1.05
CA ALA A 91 9.68 -4.73 1.79
C ALA A 91 8.21 -5.08 2.02
N MET A 92 7.50 -5.56 0.99
CA MET A 92 6.13 -6.03 1.12
C MET A 92 5.99 -7.20 2.09
N ARG A 93 6.96 -8.12 2.09
CA ARG A 93 7.01 -9.26 3.02
C ARG A 93 7.24 -8.83 4.47
N VAL A 94 8.06 -7.80 4.69
CA VAL A 94 8.25 -7.19 6.01
C VAL A 94 6.95 -6.54 6.48
N ILE A 95 6.31 -5.72 5.65
CA ILE A 95 5.03 -5.06 5.99
C ILE A 95 3.96 -6.11 6.31
N SER A 96 3.84 -7.16 5.50
CA SER A 96 2.80 -8.17 5.67
C SER A 96 3.12 -9.23 6.73
N GLY A 97 4.32 -9.20 7.33
CA GLY A 97 4.78 -10.24 8.25
C GLY A 97 4.72 -11.64 7.62
N LEU A 98 5.13 -11.78 6.36
CA LEU A 98 5.05 -12.99 5.53
C LEU A 98 3.63 -13.47 5.19
N GLN A 99 2.59 -12.72 5.57
CA GLN A 99 1.25 -13.01 5.09
C GLN A 99 1.11 -12.59 3.62
N VAL A 100 0.23 -13.27 2.90
CA VAL A 100 -0.06 -12.95 1.50
C VAL A 100 -1.57 -12.72 1.36
N PRO A 101 -2.04 -11.49 1.63
CA PRO A 101 -3.42 -11.11 1.33
C PRO A 101 -3.67 -11.30 -0.16
N ASP A 102 -4.73 -12.05 -0.49
CA ASP A 102 -5.13 -12.19 -1.88
C ASP A 102 -5.63 -10.85 -2.43
N HIS A 103 -5.59 -10.71 -3.76
CA HIS A 103 -6.03 -9.49 -4.44
C HIS A 103 -7.49 -9.11 -4.14
N THR A 104 -8.34 -10.07 -3.76
CA THR A 104 -9.74 -9.81 -3.42
C THR A 104 -9.85 -9.21 -2.01
N ALA A 105 -9.06 -9.68 -1.05
CA ALA A 105 -8.95 -9.08 0.28
C ALA A 105 -8.44 -7.63 0.19
N ILE A 106 -7.40 -7.40 -0.62
CA ILE A 106 -6.85 -6.06 -0.86
C ILE A 106 -7.88 -5.14 -1.51
N ALA A 107 -8.55 -5.62 -2.57
CA ALA A 107 -9.58 -4.85 -3.26
C ALA A 107 -10.77 -4.53 -2.36
N ARG A 108 -11.23 -5.51 -1.57
CA ARG A 108 -12.36 -5.34 -0.63
C ARG A 108 -12.02 -4.37 0.49
N PHE A 109 -10.82 -4.46 1.07
CA PHE A 109 -10.38 -3.51 2.10
C PHE A 109 -10.39 -2.08 1.57
N ARG A 110 -9.82 -1.87 0.38
CA ARG A 110 -9.81 -0.55 -0.28
C ARG A 110 -11.22 -0.04 -0.57
N GLN A 111 -12.12 -0.90 -1.06
CA GLN A 111 -13.49 -0.51 -1.38
C GLN A 111 -14.29 -0.16 -0.13
N LEU A 112 -14.18 -0.97 0.93
CA LEU A 112 -14.95 -0.80 2.16
C LEU A 112 -14.55 0.46 2.94
N HIS A 113 -13.26 0.79 2.91
CA HIS A 113 -12.66 1.84 3.73
C HIS A 113 -12.15 3.01 2.90
N GLN A 114 -12.67 3.22 1.68
CA GLN A 114 -12.12 4.18 0.72
C GLN A 114 -11.93 5.58 1.30
N ASP A 115 -12.94 6.09 2.01
CA ASP A 115 -12.92 7.44 2.58
C ASP A 115 -11.88 7.54 3.71
N SER A 116 -11.91 6.59 4.65
CA SER A 116 -10.92 6.53 5.74
C SER A 116 -9.50 6.34 5.22
N VAL A 117 -9.29 5.47 4.23
CA VAL A 117 -7.97 5.25 3.61
C VAL A 117 -7.47 6.52 2.95
N LYS A 118 -8.33 7.28 2.28
CA LYS A 118 -7.93 8.56 1.66
C LYS A 118 -7.45 9.55 2.72
N ASP A 119 -8.20 9.71 3.79
CA ASP A 119 -7.86 10.66 4.85
C ASP A 119 -6.58 10.25 5.60
N LEU A 120 -6.46 8.96 5.93
CA LEU A 120 -5.26 8.41 6.58
C LEU A 120 -4.04 8.49 5.68
N PHE A 121 -4.19 8.25 4.37
CA PHE A 121 -3.11 8.41 3.40
C PHE A 121 -2.58 9.85 3.38
N THR A 122 -3.48 10.84 3.42
CA THR A 122 -3.09 12.25 3.54
C THR A 122 -2.35 12.54 4.84
N GLN A 123 -2.76 11.96 5.96
CA GLN A 123 -2.05 12.11 7.23
C GLN A 123 -0.63 11.54 7.17
N VAL A 124 -0.46 10.36 6.58
CA VAL A 124 0.88 9.76 6.40
C VAL A 124 1.77 10.66 5.53
N LEU A 125 1.25 11.17 4.41
CA LEU A 125 2.01 12.11 3.58
C LEU A 125 2.40 13.39 4.32
N LEU A 126 1.52 13.92 5.17
CA LEU A 126 1.81 15.11 5.98
C LEU A 126 2.93 14.83 6.99
N VAL A 127 2.92 13.66 7.63
CA VAL A 127 3.98 13.26 8.57
C VAL A 127 5.30 13.07 7.84
N CYS A 128 5.30 12.37 6.70
CA CYS A 128 6.49 12.22 5.85
C CYS A 128 7.05 13.58 5.41
N ALA A 129 6.19 14.50 4.98
CA ALA A 129 6.60 15.86 4.59
C ALA A 129 7.24 16.64 5.75
N LYS A 130 6.64 16.57 6.96
CA LYS A 130 7.20 17.20 8.17
C LYS A 130 8.53 16.57 8.60
N ALA A 131 8.70 15.27 8.40
CA ALA A 131 9.95 14.56 8.66
C ALA A 131 11.03 14.80 7.60
N GLY A 132 10.75 15.58 6.54
CA GLY A 132 11.66 15.78 5.42
C GLY A 132 11.79 14.56 4.49
N LEU A 133 10.92 13.56 4.67
CA LEU A 133 10.86 12.35 3.87
C LEU A 133 10.02 12.63 2.61
N GLY A 134 10.68 13.22 1.62
CA GLY A 134 10.10 13.50 0.32
C GLY A 134 10.41 14.91 -0.15
N ARG A 135 10.74 15.04 -1.44
CA ARG A 135 10.71 16.33 -2.13
C ARG A 135 9.39 16.38 -2.89
N LEU A 136 8.53 17.33 -2.54
CA LEU A 136 7.47 17.77 -3.45
C LEU A 136 8.17 18.42 -4.65
N GLY A 137 8.43 17.63 -5.68
CA GLY A 137 8.80 18.16 -6.99
C GLY A 137 7.65 18.98 -7.59
N THR A 138 7.87 19.62 -8.72
CA THR A 138 6.81 20.32 -9.45
C THR A 138 5.69 19.32 -9.79
N ILE A 139 4.52 19.48 -9.16
CA ILE A 139 3.32 18.69 -9.48
C ILE A 139 2.59 19.40 -10.62
N ALA A 140 2.65 18.83 -11.81
CA ALA A 140 1.77 19.20 -12.92
C ALA A 140 0.58 18.24 -12.94
N ILE A 141 -0.63 18.77 -12.80
CA ILE A 141 -1.87 18.01 -12.90
C ILE A 141 -2.43 18.24 -14.30
N ASP A 142 -2.34 17.22 -15.16
CA ASP A 142 -3.03 17.21 -16.45
C ASP A 142 -4.24 16.27 -16.39
N GLY A 143 -5.39 16.77 -16.87
CA GLY A 143 -6.67 16.09 -16.77
C GLY A 143 -7.14 15.58 -18.12
N THR A 144 -7.00 14.29 -18.39
CA THR A 144 -7.61 13.67 -19.58
C THR A 144 -9.10 13.39 -19.35
N LYS A 145 -9.96 13.84 -20.26
CA LYS A 145 -11.39 13.48 -20.24
C LYS A 145 -11.57 12.10 -20.87
N ILE A 146 -12.05 11.14 -20.09
CA ILE A 146 -12.38 9.79 -20.57
C ILE A 146 -13.89 9.70 -20.81
N ALA A 147 -14.29 9.19 -21.98
CA ALA A 147 -15.69 8.92 -22.28
C ALA A 147 -16.19 7.78 -21.37
N ALA A 148 -17.21 8.07 -20.57
CA ALA A 148 -17.89 7.10 -19.70
C ALA A 148 -19.39 7.04 -20.03
N ASN A 149 -20.10 6.02 -19.54
CA ASN A 149 -21.54 5.86 -19.79
C ASN A 149 -22.39 7.05 -19.30
N ALA A 150 -21.89 7.84 -18.35
CA ALA A 150 -22.46 9.12 -17.91
C ALA A 150 -21.81 10.33 -18.62
N SER A 151 -21.41 10.19 -19.88
CA SER A 151 -20.75 11.28 -20.63
C SER A 151 -21.63 12.53 -20.68
N ARG A 152 -21.02 13.71 -20.80
CA ARG A 152 -21.74 14.99 -20.92
C ARG A 152 -22.82 14.94 -22.00
N PHE A 153 -22.57 14.22 -23.11
CA PHE A 153 -23.54 14.08 -24.19
C PHE A 153 -24.75 13.18 -23.85
N ALA A 154 -24.62 12.28 -22.87
CA ALA A 154 -25.74 11.48 -22.36
C ALA A 154 -26.57 12.24 -21.30
N SER A 155 -26.01 13.28 -20.67
CA SER A 155 -26.67 14.06 -19.59
C SER A 155 -27.10 15.48 -20.00
N CYS A 156 -26.70 15.97 -21.19
CA CYS A 156 -27.05 17.30 -21.68
C CYS A 156 -28.37 17.22 -22.47
N ARG A 157 -29.46 17.78 -21.93
CA ARG A 157 -30.70 18.02 -22.71
C ARG A 157 -30.49 19.26 -23.58
N ARG A 158 -31.10 19.28 -24.77
CA ARG A 158 -31.00 20.38 -25.75
C ARG A 158 -31.27 21.79 -25.19
N GLU A 159 -31.98 21.88 -24.07
CA GLU A 159 -32.29 23.12 -23.33
C GLU A 159 -31.04 23.86 -22.81
N TRP A 160 -29.90 23.17 -22.62
CA TRP A 160 -28.68 23.76 -22.05
C TRP A 160 -27.74 24.39 -23.10
N LEU A 161 -28.13 24.38 -24.37
CA LEU A 161 -27.34 24.89 -25.51
C LEU A 161 -27.80 26.26 -26.02
N GLN A 162 -28.73 26.92 -25.33
CA GLN A 162 -29.11 28.31 -25.64
C GLN A 162 -28.70 29.23 -24.50
N GLU A 163 -27.43 29.66 -24.54
CA GLU A 163 -26.91 30.97 -24.12
C GLU A 163 -25.54 31.18 -24.75
#